data_AF-A0AAD3CCN9-F1
#
_entry.id   AF-A0AAD3CCN9-F1
#
_cell.length_a   1.000
_cell.length_b   1.000
_cell.length_c   1.000
_cell.angle_alpha   90.00
_cell.angle_beta   90.00
_cell.angle_gamma   90.00
#
_symmetry.space_group_name_H-M   'P 1'
#
loop_
_entity.id
_entity.type
_entity.pdbx_description
1 polymer ?
#
loop_
_entity_poly.entity_id
_entity_poly.type
_entity_poly.pdbx_seq_one_letter_code
_entity_poly.pdbx_strand_id
1 'polypeptide(L)'
;MNKLILSSLLLQGAQSFTVPSATYATKHQHETSTHLASSQTDANTEGIVLKDAFDNDRASLLASAFDALNEDDKYDAVLTGLCSKILDGKIQVDPEQIGKEATLTPSDLALEKLKDPIRLLGEMNQRRVKASARSLMALIDAAGSTQDAKAMATVLSLLAKNGVISFYGSRQADITFVPSSDAARAQRLEKLAAVPKDNRVEEVSSALTTLIVVGACLLLQGIGNGIGLDNLTPITSIILYFIVGLGIIDNFFDVIQGGVSFVIQMNKEKLPDAVKDAKGIEKSSMPLGIGSGAITGNVVRGLTRLWSVDTERECQCEAAAFYAAYSLGLPCFGFRANALEAAILVFESNKNEQKSDVVLDSLLSESGVLKMLIWLMAPVAYEDSLHPQLISSDPREAKGFLMRLKEKAGVFGATQEVNDILRLNEGDAVAEKEIEDLLQWAYAEADILLRNNKSTVNELSESLVSGASTLGDCAALLEEW
;
A
#
# COMPACT_ATOMS: atom_id res chain seq x y z
N MET A 1 35.27 -10.75 1.90
CA MET A 1 35.01 -9.79 0.81
C MET A 1 33.58 -9.90 0.23
N ASN A 2 33.02 -11.10 0.01
CA ASN A 2 31.65 -11.28 -0.49
C ASN A 2 30.50 -10.89 0.47
N LYS A 3 30.77 -10.63 1.76
CA LYS A 3 29.76 -10.14 2.73
C LYS A 3 29.55 -8.62 2.71
N LEU A 4 30.45 -7.84 2.11
CA LEU A 4 30.37 -6.37 2.08
C LEU A 4 29.67 -5.82 0.83
N ILE A 5 29.50 -6.66 -0.21
CA ILE A 5 28.84 -6.27 -1.46
C ILE A 5 27.31 -6.46 -1.36
N LEU A 6 26.82 -7.36 -0.49
CA LEU A 6 25.38 -7.51 -0.24
C LEU A 6 24.80 -6.32 0.55
N SER A 7 25.57 -5.69 1.43
CA SER A 7 25.12 -4.53 2.21
C SER A 7 25.02 -3.25 1.38
N SER A 8 25.81 -3.12 0.30
CA SER A 8 25.75 -1.94 -0.59
C SER A 8 24.66 -2.05 -1.65
N LEU A 9 24.24 -3.26 -2.04
CA LEU A 9 23.15 -3.47 -2.99
C LEU A 9 21.76 -3.39 -2.34
N LEU A 10 21.64 -3.63 -1.03
CA LEU A 10 20.42 -3.37 -0.27
C LEU A 10 20.18 -1.86 0.00
N LEU A 11 21.24 -1.03 -0.08
CA LEU A 11 21.15 0.39 0.23
C LEU A 11 20.78 1.30 -0.95
N GLN A 12 20.77 0.78 -2.19
CA GLN A 12 20.47 1.58 -3.39
C GLN A 12 19.05 1.40 -3.93
N GLY A 13 18.25 0.49 -3.35
CA GLY A 13 16.83 0.30 -3.69
C GLY A 13 15.85 0.94 -2.71
N ALA A 14 16.31 1.36 -1.53
CA ALA A 14 15.52 2.08 -0.54
C ALA A 14 15.68 3.58 -0.75
N GLN A 15 15.08 4.13 -1.80
CA GLN A 15 14.65 5.53 -1.70
C GLN A 15 13.52 5.53 -0.69
N SER A 16 13.82 6.00 0.51
CA SER A 16 12.86 6.36 1.52
C SER A 16 11.84 7.32 0.91
N PHE A 17 10.70 6.77 0.50
CA PHE A 17 9.49 7.56 0.34
C PHE A 17 9.07 7.98 1.74
N THR A 18 9.60 9.11 2.16
CA THR A 18 8.92 9.92 3.17
C THR A 18 7.59 10.29 2.56
N VAL A 19 6.50 9.76 3.12
CA VAL A 19 5.17 10.33 2.89
C VAL A 19 5.32 11.82 3.19
N PRO A 20 5.04 12.73 2.24
CA PRO A 20 4.98 14.13 2.59
C PRO A 20 3.86 14.25 3.63
N SER A 21 4.23 14.48 4.89
CA SER A 21 3.31 15.03 5.87
C SER A 21 2.81 16.33 5.25
N ALA A 22 1.58 16.30 4.74
CA ALA A 22 0.89 17.50 4.34
C ALA A 22 0.74 18.33 5.60
N THR A 23 1.62 19.30 5.79
CA THR A 23 1.51 20.33 6.81
C THR A 23 0.32 21.22 6.45
N TYR A 24 -0.89 20.71 6.66
CA TYR A 24 -2.09 21.53 6.68
C TYR A 24 -2.14 22.21 8.04
N ALA A 25 -1.72 23.48 8.05
CA ALA A 25 -1.99 24.40 9.13
C ALA A 25 -3.49 24.74 9.16
N THR A 26 -4.33 23.85 9.67
CA THR A 26 -5.70 24.16 10.09
C THR A 26 -5.67 24.63 11.53
N LYS A 27 -5.53 25.95 11.68
CA LYS A 27 -5.62 26.66 12.95
C LYS A 27 -7.09 26.69 13.42
N HIS A 28 -7.55 25.62 14.05
CA HIS A 28 -8.71 25.66 14.92
C HIS A 28 -8.34 25.08 16.29
N GLN A 29 -7.75 25.95 17.12
CA GLN A 29 -7.73 25.76 18.57
C GLN A 29 -9.18 25.86 19.08
N HIS A 30 -9.79 24.73 19.43
CA HIS A 30 -10.79 24.72 20.48
C HIS A 30 -10.05 24.47 21.79
N GLU A 31 -9.61 25.56 22.42
CA GLU A 31 -9.15 25.56 23.80
C GLU A 31 -10.35 25.35 24.72
N THR A 32 -10.52 24.14 25.24
CA THR A 32 -11.22 23.93 26.51
C THR A 32 -10.27 24.37 27.62
N SER A 33 -10.37 25.66 27.97
CA SER A 33 -9.59 26.29 29.04
C SER A 33 -10.09 25.82 30.41
N THR A 34 -9.37 24.90 31.05
CA THR A 34 -9.30 24.84 32.51
C THR A 34 -8.21 25.80 32.96
N HIS A 35 -8.59 27.06 33.18
CA HIS A 35 -7.76 28.08 33.81
C HIS A 35 -7.50 27.68 35.28
N LEU A 36 -6.28 27.19 35.57
CA LEU A 36 -5.68 27.28 36.89
C LEU A 36 -4.60 28.37 36.82
N ALA A 37 -4.86 29.46 37.53
CA ALA A 37 -4.02 30.64 37.56
C ALA A 37 -2.62 30.32 38.11
N SER A 38 -1.59 30.43 37.28
CA SER A 38 -0.20 30.51 37.72
C SER A 38 0.23 31.98 37.77
N SER A 39 0.39 32.48 38.99
CA SER A 39 1.02 33.76 39.29
C SER A 39 2.50 33.69 38.91
N GLN A 40 2.91 34.41 37.87
CA GLN A 40 4.31 34.69 37.60
C GLN A 40 4.81 35.75 38.60
N THR A 41 5.77 35.36 39.44
CA THR A 41 6.64 36.30 40.14
C THR A 41 8.09 35.85 39.93
N ASP A 42 8.87 36.78 39.39
CA ASP A 42 10.31 36.70 39.20
C ASP A 42 11.03 36.48 40.54
N ALA A 43 11.72 35.34 40.69
CA ALA A 43 12.77 35.16 41.69
C ALA A 43 13.76 34.11 41.22
N ASN A 44 14.91 34.59 40.74
CA ASN A 44 16.09 33.77 40.53
C ASN A 44 16.51 33.10 41.85
N THR A 45 16.78 31.79 41.76
CA THR A 45 17.57 30.97 42.70
C THR A 45 16.85 30.20 43.84
N GLU A 46 15.54 30.37 44.09
CA GLU A 46 14.77 29.49 45.02
C GLU A 46 13.84 28.46 44.32
N GLY A 47 13.81 28.44 42.98
CA GLY A 47 12.86 27.66 42.18
C GLY A 47 13.13 26.15 42.03
N ILE A 48 14.22 25.61 42.56
CA ILE A 48 14.52 24.16 42.43
C ILE A 48 13.78 23.36 43.50
N VAL A 49 13.72 23.85 44.74
CA VAL A 49 13.12 23.10 45.86
C VAL A 49 11.59 23.04 45.77
N LEU A 50 10.95 24.08 45.22
CA LEU A 50 9.49 24.10 45.02
C LEU A 50 9.03 23.23 43.86
N LYS A 51 9.88 23.01 42.84
CA LYS A 51 9.56 22.11 41.73
C LYS A 51 9.62 20.65 42.15
N ASP A 52 10.64 20.29 42.93
CA ASP A 52 10.78 18.94 43.50
C ASP A 52 9.65 18.59 44.48
N ALA A 53 9.15 19.55 45.26
CA ALA A 53 7.99 19.32 46.13
C ALA A 53 6.69 19.12 45.33
N PHE A 54 6.49 19.92 44.26
CA PHE A 54 5.31 19.83 43.40
C PHE A 54 5.28 18.52 42.58
N ASP A 55 6.45 18.07 42.12
CA ASP A 55 6.58 16.82 41.36
C ASP A 55 6.37 15.58 42.26
N ASN A 56 6.82 15.63 43.52
CA ASN A 56 6.56 14.56 44.49
C ASN A 56 5.07 14.42 44.86
N ASP A 57 4.38 15.54 45.09
CA ASP A 57 2.93 15.52 45.36
C ASP A 57 2.15 14.98 44.16
N ARG A 58 2.52 15.38 42.94
CA ARG A 58 1.88 14.89 41.71
C ARG A 58 2.11 13.40 41.48
N ALA A 59 3.31 12.89 41.77
CA ALA A 59 3.61 11.46 41.70
C ALA A 59 2.77 10.66 42.72
N SER A 60 2.61 11.18 43.94
CA SER A 60 1.79 10.54 44.98
C SER A 60 0.30 10.50 44.63
N LEU A 61 -0.23 11.57 44.05
CA LEU A 61 -1.62 11.64 43.60
C LEU A 61 -1.90 10.68 42.43
N LEU A 62 -0.95 10.57 41.49
CA LEU A 62 -1.05 9.61 40.39
C LEU A 62 -0.96 8.17 40.89
N ALA A 63 -0.07 7.87 41.85
CA ALA A 63 0.00 6.55 42.46
C ALA A 63 -1.30 6.19 43.18
N SER A 64 -1.86 7.11 43.97
CA SER A 64 -3.14 6.90 44.65
C SER A 64 -4.31 6.73 43.68
N ALA A 65 -4.36 7.51 42.59
CA ALA A 65 -5.39 7.39 41.57
C ALA A 65 -5.24 6.06 40.80
N PHE A 66 -4.02 5.64 40.51
CA PHE A 66 -3.73 4.36 39.87
C PHE A 66 -4.11 3.20 40.78
N ASP A 67 -3.80 3.27 42.08
CA ASP A 67 -4.16 2.24 43.06
C ASP A 67 -5.67 2.04 43.20
N ALA A 68 -6.45 3.09 42.97
CA ALA A 68 -7.92 3.05 43.00
C ALA A 68 -8.57 2.36 41.79
N LEU A 69 -7.83 2.15 40.69
CA LEU A 69 -8.32 1.40 39.52
C LEU A 69 -8.45 -0.09 39.81
N ASN A 70 -9.37 -0.76 39.11
CA ASN A 70 -9.43 -2.22 39.14
C ASN A 70 -8.19 -2.83 38.43
N GLU A 71 -7.94 -4.13 38.60
CA GLU A 71 -6.74 -4.76 38.02
C GLU A 71 -6.73 -4.66 36.48
N ASP A 72 -7.88 -4.82 35.83
CA ASP A 72 -8.01 -4.75 34.36
C ASP A 72 -7.64 -3.35 33.82
N ASP A 73 -8.20 -2.30 34.42
CA ASP A 73 -7.96 -0.89 34.10
C ASP A 73 -6.50 -0.50 34.39
N LYS A 74 -5.87 -1.09 35.41
CA LYS A 74 -4.43 -0.90 35.69
C LYS A 74 -3.59 -1.44 34.54
N TYR A 75 -3.83 -2.67 34.10
CA TYR A 75 -3.12 -3.26 32.96
C TYR A 75 -3.33 -2.45 31.69
N ASP A 76 -4.58 -2.04 31.44
CA ASP A 76 -4.96 -1.28 30.26
C ASP A 76 -4.30 0.11 30.21
N ALA A 77 -4.34 0.84 31.33
CA ALA A 77 -3.71 2.15 31.45
C ALA A 77 -2.19 2.07 31.27
N VAL A 78 -1.54 1.02 31.79
CA VAL A 78 -0.10 0.80 31.61
C VAL A 78 0.21 0.45 30.15
N LEU A 79 -0.57 -0.43 29.52
CA LEU A 79 -0.36 -0.82 28.13
C LEU A 79 -0.52 0.37 27.18
N THR A 80 -1.61 1.13 27.30
CA THR A 80 -1.82 2.38 26.54
C THR A 80 -0.68 3.36 26.79
N GLY A 81 -0.26 3.55 28.04
CA GLY A 81 0.81 4.47 28.42
C GLY A 81 2.18 4.09 27.81
N LEU A 82 2.51 2.80 27.76
CA LEU A 82 3.73 2.31 27.11
C LEU A 82 3.68 2.52 25.59
N CYS A 83 2.56 2.21 24.94
CA CYS A 83 2.40 2.40 23.50
C CYS A 83 2.45 3.88 23.11
N SER A 84 1.78 4.75 23.87
CA SER A 84 1.84 6.20 23.66
C SER A 84 3.26 6.76 23.79
N LYS A 85 4.08 6.24 24.73
CA LYS A 85 5.50 6.63 24.83
C LYS A 85 6.33 6.25 23.60
N ILE A 86 6.01 5.14 22.94
CA ILE A 86 6.66 4.74 21.69
C ILE A 86 6.24 5.69 20.56
N LEU A 87 4.94 5.95 20.43
CA LEU A 87 4.35 6.78 19.38
C LEU A 87 4.73 8.26 19.48
N ASP A 88 4.83 8.82 20.69
CA ASP A 88 5.18 10.22 20.90
C ASP A 88 6.60 10.57 20.42
N GLY A 89 7.46 9.56 20.17
CA GLY A 89 8.86 9.76 19.79
C GLY A 89 9.70 10.51 20.85
N LYS A 90 9.10 10.91 21.99
CA LYS A 90 9.73 11.52 23.17
C LYS A 90 10.49 10.49 23.98
N ILE A 91 11.20 9.64 23.28
CA ILE A 91 12.21 8.79 23.86
C ILE A 91 13.37 9.70 24.17
N GLN A 92 13.39 10.23 25.39
CA GLN A 92 14.61 10.80 25.93
C GLN A 92 15.62 9.65 26.00
N VAL A 93 16.57 9.66 25.06
CA VAL A 93 17.75 8.80 25.11
C VAL A 93 18.47 9.19 26.39
N ASP A 94 18.55 8.25 27.33
CA ASP A 94 19.23 8.49 28.60
C ASP A 94 20.68 8.89 28.29
N PRO A 95 21.19 10.02 28.80
CA PRO A 95 22.52 10.50 28.46
C PRO A 95 23.65 9.47 28.65
N GLU A 96 23.46 8.54 29.59
CA GLU A 96 24.38 7.45 29.87
C GLU A 96 24.31 6.29 28.83
N GLN A 97 23.20 6.18 28.10
CA GLN A 97 22.99 5.18 27.03
C GLN A 97 23.24 5.74 25.61
N ILE A 98 23.52 7.05 25.49
CA ILE A 98 23.84 7.72 24.21
C ILE A 98 24.89 6.96 23.40
N GLY A 99 25.86 6.30 24.05
CA GLY A 99 26.92 5.56 23.33
C GLY A 99 26.42 4.34 22.54
N LYS A 100 25.29 3.73 22.91
CA LYS A 100 24.71 2.56 22.21
C LYS A 100 23.45 2.94 21.43
N GLU A 101 22.59 3.79 21.98
CA GLU A 101 21.33 4.17 21.36
C GLU A 101 21.49 5.17 20.22
N ALA A 102 22.53 6.02 20.23
CA ALA A 102 22.76 7.00 19.15
C ALA A 102 23.11 6.35 17.79
N THR A 103 23.39 5.04 17.76
CA THR A 103 23.67 4.31 16.51
C THR A 103 22.46 3.56 15.94
N LEU A 104 21.36 3.47 16.68
CA LEU A 104 20.18 2.71 16.26
C LEU A 104 19.28 3.58 15.38
N THR A 105 18.66 2.95 14.38
CA THR A 105 17.63 3.63 13.59
C THR A 105 16.37 3.82 14.45
N PRO A 106 15.50 4.82 14.16
CA PRO A 106 14.25 5.01 14.89
C PRO A 106 13.37 3.75 14.95
N SER A 107 13.36 2.95 13.88
CA SER A 107 12.66 1.66 13.81
C SER A 107 13.26 0.62 14.77
N ASP A 108 14.58 0.51 14.87
CA ASP A 108 15.24 -0.43 15.79
C ASP A 108 14.96 -0.08 17.25
N LEU A 109 14.93 1.22 17.56
CA LEU A 109 14.61 1.72 18.90
C LEU A 109 13.15 1.46 19.26
N ALA A 110 12.22 1.68 18.31
CA ALA A 110 10.82 1.35 18.48
C ALA A 110 10.63 -0.16 18.71
N LEU A 111 11.33 -1.00 17.95
CA LEU A 111 11.32 -2.45 18.09
C LEU A 111 11.83 -2.91 19.46
N GLU A 112 12.90 -2.30 19.96
CA GLU A 112 13.41 -2.59 21.30
C GLU A 112 12.39 -2.25 22.39
N LYS A 113 11.73 -1.10 22.28
CA LYS A 113 10.74 -0.64 23.26
C LYS A 113 9.41 -1.38 23.18
N LEU A 114 9.05 -1.91 22.02
CA LEU A 114 7.85 -2.71 21.83
C LEU A 114 7.89 -4.03 22.64
N LYS A 115 9.07 -4.48 23.07
CA LYS A 115 9.23 -5.68 23.92
C LYS A 115 8.45 -5.57 25.24
N ASP A 116 8.37 -4.39 25.83
CA ASP A 116 7.68 -4.18 27.11
C ASP A 116 6.14 -4.31 26.96
N PRO A 117 5.48 -3.59 26.03
CA PRO A 117 4.06 -3.83 25.70
C PRO A 117 3.75 -5.29 25.34
N ILE A 118 4.59 -5.94 24.53
CA ILE A 118 4.43 -7.35 24.13
C ILE A 118 4.46 -8.26 25.37
N ARG A 119 5.42 -8.05 26.28
CA ARG A 119 5.54 -8.82 27.51
C ARG A 119 4.33 -8.60 28.42
N LEU A 120 3.87 -7.36 28.55
CA LEU A 120 2.70 -7.01 29.34
C LEU A 120 1.44 -7.68 28.80
N LEU A 121 1.21 -7.64 27.49
CA LEU A 121 0.09 -8.34 26.85
C LEU A 121 0.20 -9.88 27.03
N GLY A 122 1.41 -10.41 27.00
CA GLY A 122 1.68 -11.82 27.33
C GLY A 122 1.28 -12.16 28.77
N GLU A 123 1.55 -11.28 29.74
CA GLU A 123 1.10 -11.43 31.13
C GLU A 123 -0.42 -11.32 31.25
N MET A 124 -1.05 -10.35 30.57
CA MET A 124 -2.50 -10.20 30.53
C MET A 124 -3.18 -11.49 30.03
N ASN A 125 -2.63 -12.11 28.97
CA ASN A 125 -3.09 -13.41 28.47
C ASN A 125 -2.98 -14.53 29.52
N GLN A 126 -1.89 -14.58 30.29
CA GLN A 126 -1.71 -15.58 31.35
C GLN A 126 -2.70 -15.39 32.49
N ARG A 127 -3.00 -14.13 32.84
CA ARG A 127 -3.95 -13.76 33.89
C ARG A 127 -5.42 -13.73 33.43
N ARG A 128 -5.66 -13.90 32.13
CA ARG A 128 -6.98 -13.76 31.48
C ARG A 128 -7.59 -12.36 31.65
N VAL A 129 -6.74 -11.34 31.74
CA VAL A 129 -7.14 -9.93 31.72
C VAL A 129 -7.32 -9.53 30.26
N LYS A 130 -8.50 -8.99 29.91
CA LYS A 130 -8.78 -8.51 28.56
C LYS A 130 -8.27 -7.08 28.41
N ALA A 131 -7.56 -6.80 27.32
CA ALA A 131 -7.18 -5.44 26.97
C ALA A 131 -8.37 -4.69 26.35
N SER A 132 -8.44 -3.38 26.56
CA SER A 132 -9.46 -2.53 25.92
C SER A 132 -9.10 -2.27 24.46
N ALA A 133 -10.12 -2.01 23.63
CA ALA A 133 -9.95 -1.63 22.22
C ALA A 133 -8.91 -0.50 22.04
N ARG A 134 -8.95 0.51 22.91
CA ARG A 134 -8.02 1.65 22.87
C ARG A 134 -6.55 1.24 23.04
N SER A 135 -6.26 0.36 24.01
CA SER A 135 -4.90 -0.15 24.20
C SER A 135 -4.42 -0.96 23.01
N LEU A 136 -5.33 -1.68 22.35
CA LEU A 136 -4.99 -2.48 21.19
C LEU A 136 -4.72 -1.65 19.96
N MET A 137 -5.52 -0.62 19.70
CA MET A 137 -5.27 0.34 18.64
C MET A 137 -3.87 0.96 18.82
N ALA A 138 -3.57 1.44 20.03
CA ALA A 138 -2.27 2.02 20.35
C ALA A 138 -1.13 1.01 20.19
N LEU A 139 -1.35 -0.27 20.53
CA LEU A 139 -0.34 -1.33 20.37
C LEU A 139 -0.12 -1.71 18.90
N ILE A 140 -1.18 -1.76 18.09
CA ILE A 140 -1.08 -1.98 16.64
C ILE A 140 -0.32 -0.82 16.00
N ASP A 141 -0.63 0.43 16.38
CA ASP A 141 0.08 1.61 15.89
C ASP A 141 1.56 1.60 16.30
N ALA A 142 1.84 1.28 17.56
CA ALA A 142 3.21 1.17 18.05
C ALA A 142 3.97 0.06 17.29
N ALA A 143 3.32 -1.07 17.00
CA ALA A 143 3.90 -2.14 16.19
C ALA A 143 4.16 -1.69 14.74
N GLY A 144 3.21 -0.96 14.14
CA GLY A 144 3.34 -0.40 12.79
C GLY A 144 4.50 0.57 12.68
N SER A 145 4.74 1.38 13.73
CA SER A 145 5.86 2.33 13.79
C SER A 145 7.24 1.66 13.73
N THR A 146 7.34 0.38 14.08
CA THR A 146 8.62 -0.37 14.00
C THR A 146 9.01 -0.71 12.57
N GLN A 147 8.06 -0.68 11.62
CA GLN A 147 8.22 -1.19 10.26
C GLN A 147 8.69 -2.66 10.18
N ASP A 148 8.53 -3.41 11.28
CA ASP A 148 8.94 -4.80 11.39
C ASP A 148 7.71 -5.71 11.40
N ALA A 149 7.54 -6.50 10.34
CA ALA A 149 6.38 -7.37 10.22
C ALA A 149 6.40 -8.53 11.23
N LYS A 150 7.56 -8.93 11.75
CA LYS A 150 7.63 -9.98 12.77
C LYS A 150 7.10 -9.45 14.10
N ALA A 151 7.43 -8.21 14.45
CA ALA A 151 6.88 -7.50 15.58
C ALA A 151 5.36 -7.38 15.45
N MET A 152 4.87 -6.95 14.28
CA MET A 152 3.45 -6.88 13.99
C MET A 152 2.76 -8.25 14.11
N ALA A 153 3.33 -9.31 13.51
CA ALA A 153 2.80 -10.68 13.60
C ALA A 153 2.72 -11.17 15.06
N THR A 154 3.74 -10.86 15.85
CA THR A 154 3.81 -11.23 17.28
C THR A 154 2.71 -10.52 18.06
N VAL A 155 2.52 -9.22 17.82
CA VAL A 155 1.46 -8.43 18.44
C VAL A 155 0.10 -9.02 18.09
N LEU A 156 -0.22 -9.18 16.81
CA LEU A 156 -1.52 -9.74 16.38
C LEU A 156 -1.77 -11.14 16.94
N SER A 157 -0.76 -12.01 16.96
CA SER A 157 -0.89 -13.35 17.55
C SER A 157 -1.25 -13.28 19.03
N LEU A 158 -0.66 -12.34 19.77
CA LEU A 158 -0.99 -12.12 21.19
C LEU A 158 -2.36 -11.49 21.38
N LEU A 159 -2.78 -10.59 20.48
CA LEU A 159 -4.11 -10.00 20.47
C LEU A 159 -5.19 -11.05 20.21
N ALA A 160 -4.96 -11.95 19.25
CA ALA A 160 -5.85 -13.07 18.94
C ALA A 160 -5.97 -14.01 20.15
N LYS A 161 -4.84 -14.29 20.83
CA LYS A 161 -4.84 -15.08 22.08
C LYS A 161 -5.56 -14.38 23.24
N ASN A 162 -5.56 -13.05 23.27
CA ASN A 162 -6.34 -12.27 24.25
C ASN A 162 -7.86 -12.36 23.96
N GLY A 163 -8.23 -12.76 22.74
CA GLY A 163 -9.61 -12.94 22.30
C GLY A 163 -10.33 -11.63 22.04
N VAL A 164 -9.59 -10.56 21.72
CA VAL A 164 -10.14 -9.23 21.43
C VAL A 164 -10.23 -8.95 19.93
N ILE A 165 -9.31 -9.52 19.15
CA ILE A 165 -9.43 -9.55 17.69
C ILE A 165 -10.02 -10.89 17.26
N SER A 166 -10.92 -10.84 16.29
CA SER A 166 -11.71 -11.96 15.78
C SER A 166 -11.75 -11.98 14.26
N PHE A 167 -11.61 -10.82 13.63
CA PHE A 167 -11.63 -10.66 12.19
C PHE A 167 -10.27 -10.95 11.55
N TYR A 168 -9.17 -10.75 12.28
CA TYR A 168 -7.83 -11.08 11.82
C TYR A 168 -7.69 -12.56 11.43
N GLY A 169 -7.37 -12.82 10.16
CA GLY A 169 -7.26 -14.18 9.62
C GLY A 169 -8.59 -14.94 9.48
N SER A 170 -9.74 -14.28 9.72
CA SER A 170 -11.07 -14.91 9.66
C SER A 170 -11.41 -15.49 8.27
N ARG A 171 -10.78 -14.97 7.21
CA ARG A 171 -11.05 -15.33 5.81
C ARG A 171 -10.02 -16.30 5.21
N GLN A 172 -9.10 -16.82 6.02
CA GLN A 172 -8.10 -17.77 5.53
C GLN A 172 -8.71 -19.05 4.95
N ALA A 173 -9.83 -19.51 5.52
CA ALA A 173 -10.53 -20.70 5.07
C ALA A 173 -11.32 -20.49 3.77
N ASP A 174 -11.60 -19.24 3.40
CA ASP A 174 -12.37 -18.90 2.19
C ASP A 174 -11.51 -18.98 0.92
N ILE A 175 -10.18 -19.11 1.06
CA ILE A 175 -9.24 -19.18 -0.06
C ILE A 175 -9.36 -20.52 -0.77
N THR A 176 -9.69 -20.48 -2.05
CA THR A 176 -9.97 -21.69 -2.83
C THR A 176 -8.76 -22.15 -3.64
N PHE A 177 -7.92 -23.03 -3.08
CA PHE A 177 -6.70 -23.54 -3.71
C PHE A 177 -6.80 -23.81 -5.22
N VAL A 178 -5.71 -23.51 -5.94
CA VAL A 178 -5.61 -23.80 -7.36
C VAL A 178 -5.69 -25.31 -7.56
N PRO A 179 -6.58 -25.83 -8.43
CA PRO A 179 -6.69 -27.26 -8.65
C PRO A 179 -5.34 -27.86 -9.07
N SER A 180 -4.96 -29.00 -8.48
CA SER A 180 -3.71 -29.69 -8.81
C SER A 180 -3.75 -30.38 -10.18
N SER A 181 -4.94 -30.59 -10.76
CA SER A 181 -5.11 -31.15 -12.09
C SER A 181 -5.09 -30.04 -13.15
N ASP A 182 -4.17 -30.16 -14.11
CA ASP A 182 -4.02 -29.20 -15.23
C ASP A 182 -5.33 -28.95 -16.00
N ALA A 183 -6.16 -29.99 -16.19
CA ALA A 183 -7.41 -29.87 -16.93
C ALA A 183 -8.48 -29.08 -16.15
N ALA A 184 -8.65 -29.37 -14.85
CA ALA A 184 -9.58 -28.65 -13.99
C ALA A 184 -9.13 -27.20 -13.77
N ARG A 185 -7.81 -27.00 -13.65
CA ARG A 185 -7.18 -25.68 -13.54
C ARG A 185 -7.46 -24.84 -14.79
N ALA A 186 -7.14 -25.35 -15.98
CA ALA A 186 -7.38 -24.64 -17.24
C ALA A 186 -8.86 -24.25 -17.42
N GLN A 187 -9.79 -25.18 -17.13
CA GLN A 187 -11.23 -24.89 -17.24
C GLN A 187 -11.71 -23.81 -16.25
N ARG A 188 -11.09 -23.76 -15.05
CA ARG A 188 -11.40 -22.71 -14.07
C ARG A 188 -10.84 -21.37 -14.52
N LEU A 189 -9.57 -21.32 -14.91
CA LEU A 189 -8.87 -20.11 -15.34
C LEU A 189 -9.49 -19.46 -16.58
N GLU A 190 -9.98 -20.26 -17.54
CA GLU A 190 -10.67 -19.76 -18.73
C GLU A 190 -11.92 -18.92 -18.40
N LYS A 191 -12.54 -19.18 -17.23
CA LYS A 191 -13.72 -18.43 -16.77
C LYS A 191 -13.37 -17.19 -15.96
N LEU A 192 -12.12 -17.04 -15.53
CA LEU A 192 -11.69 -15.92 -14.70
C LEU A 192 -11.37 -14.71 -15.59
N ALA A 193 -11.57 -13.51 -15.03
CA ALA A 193 -11.12 -12.29 -15.67
C ALA A 193 -9.61 -12.32 -15.88
N ALA A 194 -9.14 -11.79 -17.01
CA ALA A 194 -7.71 -11.62 -17.24
C ALA A 194 -7.16 -10.52 -16.34
N VAL A 195 -5.92 -10.68 -15.87
CA VAL A 195 -5.23 -9.61 -15.14
C VAL A 195 -5.11 -8.39 -16.06
N PRO A 196 -5.50 -7.19 -15.61
CA PRO A 196 -5.36 -5.99 -16.42
C PRO A 196 -3.92 -5.78 -16.88
N LYS A 197 -3.74 -5.44 -18.15
CA LYS A 197 -2.40 -5.15 -18.68
C LYS A 197 -1.97 -3.76 -18.26
N ASP A 198 -0.79 -3.68 -17.66
CA ASP A 198 -0.19 -2.42 -17.27
C ASP A 198 0.83 -1.94 -18.30
N ASN A 199 0.41 -0.95 -19.10
CA ASN A 199 1.24 -0.33 -20.12
C ASN A 199 1.89 0.97 -19.62
N ARG A 200 2.02 1.19 -18.30
CA ARG A 200 2.53 2.49 -17.79
C ARG A 200 3.87 2.91 -18.36
N VAL A 201 4.76 1.96 -18.66
CA VAL A 201 6.08 2.27 -19.24
C VAL A 201 5.93 2.88 -20.62
N GLU A 202 5.06 2.31 -21.46
CA GLU A 202 4.76 2.82 -22.80
C GLU A 202 4.01 4.15 -22.70
N GLU A 203 3.01 4.25 -21.81
CA GLU A 203 2.22 5.46 -21.57
C GLU A 203 3.12 6.63 -21.11
N VAL A 204 3.91 6.44 -20.05
CA VAL A 204 4.80 7.47 -19.49
C VAL A 204 5.93 7.82 -20.46
N SER A 205 6.52 6.83 -21.15
CA SER A 205 7.55 7.08 -22.17
C SER A 205 6.99 7.91 -23.33
N SER A 206 5.77 7.60 -23.79
CA SER A 206 5.10 8.36 -24.85
C SER A 206 4.78 9.79 -24.41
N ALA A 207 4.32 9.98 -23.17
CA ALA A 207 4.04 11.28 -22.58
C ALA A 207 5.31 12.13 -22.43
N LEU A 208 6.39 11.55 -21.89
CA LEU A 208 7.67 12.22 -21.73
C LEU A 208 8.27 12.63 -23.07
N THR A 209 8.25 11.71 -24.05
CA THR A 209 8.73 12.00 -25.42
C THR A 209 7.96 13.16 -26.03
N THR A 210 6.63 13.17 -25.85
CA THR A 210 5.77 14.27 -26.32
C THR A 210 6.10 15.59 -25.63
N LEU A 211 6.27 15.59 -24.31
CA LEU A 211 6.65 16.79 -23.53
C LEU A 211 8.02 17.35 -23.96
N ILE A 212 9.00 16.48 -24.24
CA ILE A 212 10.32 16.89 -24.73
C ILE A 212 10.20 17.58 -26.09
N VAL A 213 9.42 17.00 -27.02
CA VAL A 213 9.23 17.58 -28.36
C VAL A 213 8.51 18.93 -28.27
N VAL A 214 7.44 19.02 -27.47
CA VAL A 214 6.70 20.27 -27.25
C VAL A 214 7.60 21.32 -26.59
N GLY A 215 8.34 20.95 -25.53
CA GLY A 215 9.27 21.83 -24.84
C GLY A 215 10.38 22.34 -25.76
N ALA A 216 10.96 21.48 -26.59
CA ALA A 216 11.96 21.88 -27.60
C ALA A 216 11.37 22.86 -28.62
N CYS A 217 10.14 22.63 -29.10
CA CYS A 217 9.48 23.54 -30.04
C CYS A 217 9.23 24.93 -29.40
N LEU A 218 8.76 24.96 -28.15
CA LEU A 218 8.52 26.21 -27.41
C LEU A 218 9.83 26.96 -27.13
N LEU A 219 10.90 26.27 -26.75
CA LEU A 219 12.21 26.87 -26.54
C LEU A 219 12.77 27.45 -27.84
N LEU A 220 12.65 26.74 -28.96
CA LEU A 220 13.09 27.23 -30.27
C LEU A 220 12.28 28.44 -30.73
N GLN A 221 10.98 28.51 -30.44
CA GLN A 221 10.15 29.69 -30.73
C GLN A 221 10.53 30.88 -29.83
N GLY A 222 10.72 30.65 -28.52
CA GLY A 222 11.08 31.69 -27.56
C GLY A 222 12.47 32.28 -27.80
N ILE A 223 13.46 31.42 -28.04
CA ILE A 223 14.85 31.84 -28.32
C ILE A 223 14.97 32.37 -29.76
N GLY A 224 14.28 31.77 -30.72
CA GLY A 224 14.36 32.14 -32.13
C GLY A 224 13.94 33.58 -32.38
N ASN A 225 12.88 34.04 -31.69
CA ASN A 225 12.43 35.45 -31.73
C ASN A 225 13.42 36.43 -31.07
N GLY A 226 14.31 35.96 -30.19
CA GLY A 226 15.31 36.79 -29.51
C GLY A 226 16.67 36.85 -30.22
N ILE A 227 17.02 35.83 -31.01
CA ILE A 227 18.35 35.68 -31.64
C ILE A 227 18.32 35.92 -33.16
N GLY A 228 17.15 36.21 -33.75
CA GLY A 228 17.03 36.45 -35.20
C GLY A 228 17.09 35.16 -36.03
N LEU A 229 16.60 34.05 -35.48
CA LEU A 229 16.43 32.78 -36.19
C LEU A 229 15.03 32.69 -36.84
N ASP A 230 14.61 33.77 -37.50
CA ASP A 230 13.26 33.96 -38.03
C ASP A 230 12.84 32.87 -39.04
N ASN A 231 13.81 32.17 -39.63
CA ASN A 231 13.60 31.11 -40.61
C ASN A 231 13.24 29.74 -39.99
N LEU A 232 13.48 29.52 -38.69
CA LEU A 232 13.15 28.24 -38.01
C LEU A 232 11.75 28.26 -37.36
N THR A 233 11.25 29.45 -37.04
CA THR A 233 9.95 29.70 -36.40
C THR A 233 8.74 29.13 -37.17
N PRO A 234 8.69 29.12 -38.52
CA PRO A 234 7.56 28.54 -39.26
C PRO A 234 7.50 27.02 -39.13
N ILE A 235 8.65 26.35 -39.16
CA ILE A 235 8.73 24.88 -39.11
C ILE A 235 8.35 24.37 -37.71
N THR A 236 8.85 25.00 -36.65
CA THR A 236 8.50 24.65 -35.27
C THR A 236 7.02 24.92 -34.97
N SER A 237 6.46 26.00 -35.53
CA SER A 237 5.02 26.28 -35.43
C SER A 237 4.19 25.23 -36.15
N ILE A 238 4.58 24.79 -37.36
CA ILE A 238 3.89 23.71 -38.08
C ILE A 238 3.95 22.41 -37.29
N ILE A 239 5.10 22.05 -36.70
CA ILE A 239 5.23 20.85 -35.86
C ILE A 239 4.33 20.96 -34.62
N LEU A 240 4.32 22.11 -33.94
CA LEU A 240 3.48 22.34 -32.77
C LEU A 240 1.99 22.27 -33.13
N TYR A 241 1.57 22.93 -34.21
CA TYR A 241 0.19 22.86 -34.72
C TYR A 241 -0.16 21.46 -35.22
N PHE A 242 0.80 20.69 -35.72
CA PHE A 242 0.59 19.30 -36.11
C PHE A 242 0.43 18.40 -34.89
N ILE A 243 1.22 18.57 -33.83
CA ILE A 243 1.08 17.81 -32.57
C ILE A 243 -0.25 18.16 -31.88
N VAL A 244 -0.55 19.44 -31.73
CA VAL A 244 -1.82 19.93 -31.16
C VAL A 244 -2.99 19.53 -32.06
N GLY A 245 -2.83 19.66 -33.38
CA GLY A 245 -3.82 19.28 -34.38
C GLY A 245 -4.10 17.79 -34.39
N LEU A 246 -3.08 16.93 -34.31
CA LEU A 246 -3.24 15.49 -34.16
C LEU A 246 -3.96 15.17 -32.84
N GLY A 247 -3.57 15.80 -31.72
CA GLY A 247 -4.24 15.61 -30.43
C GLY A 247 -5.71 16.02 -30.44
N ILE A 248 -6.05 17.12 -31.13
CA ILE A 248 -7.45 17.55 -31.32
C ILE A 248 -8.18 16.61 -32.26
N ILE A 249 -7.61 16.27 -33.42
CA ILE A 249 -8.25 15.42 -34.43
C ILE A 249 -8.51 14.01 -33.87
N ASP A 250 -7.58 13.41 -33.14
CA ASP A 250 -7.78 12.07 -32.55
C ASP A 250 -8.90 12.08 -31.50
N ASN A 251 -8.95 13.09 -30.61
CA ASN A 251 -10.05 13.25 -29.66
C ASN A 251 -11.39 13.57 -30.36
N PHE A 252 -11.36 14.37 -31.43
CA PHE A 252 -12.56 14.76 -32.19
C PHE A 252 -13.11 13.57 -33.01
N PHE A 253 -12.25 12.68 -33.50
CA PHE A 253 -12.66 11.48 -34.24
C PHE A 253 -13.37 10.48 -33.32
N ASP A 254 -12.90 10.31 -32.08
CA ASP A 254 -13.59 9.49 -31.08
C ASP A 254 -14.94 10.09 -30.66
N VAL A 255 -15.05 11.43 -30.54
CA VAL A 255 -16.33 12.12 -30.30
C VAL A 255 -17.29 11.96 -31.49
N ILE A 256 -16.80 12.04 -32.73
CA ILE A 256 -17.61 11.82 -33.93
C ILE A 256 -18.07 10.36 -34.02
N GLN A 257 -17.20 9.37 -33.75
CA GLN A 257 -17.61 7.97 -33.75
C GLN A 257 -18.60 7.64 -32.63
N GLY A 258 -18.42 8.21 -31.44
CA GLY A 258 -19.36 8.11 -30.33
C GLY A 258 -20.72 8.72 -30.68
N GLY A 259 -20.73 9.92 -31.29
CA GLY A 259 -21.93 10.59 -31.77
C GLY A 259 -22.65 9.84 -32.89
N VAL A 260 -21.92 9.31 -33.87
CA VAL A 260 -22.48 8.51 -34.97
C VAL A 260 -23.07 7.20 -34.44
N SER A 261 -22.39 6.51 -33.52
CA SER A 261 -22.91 5.28 -32.91
C SER A 261 -24.16 5.54 -32.08
N PHE A 262 -24.21 6.64 -31.33
CA PHE A 262 -25.38 7.07 -30.55
C PHE A 262 -26.57 7.43 -31.45
N VAL A 263 -26.34 8.15 -32.56
CA VAL A 263 -27.39 8.52 -33.53
C VAL A 263 -27.92 7.29 -34.29
N ILE A 264 -27.03 6.35 -34.65
CA ILE A 264 -27.43 5.06 -35.26
C ILE A 264 -28.26 4.23 -34.26
N GLN A 265 -27.90 4.25 -32.97
CA GLN A 265 -28.61 3.51 -31.94
C GLN A 265 -29.99 4.12 -31.64
N MET A 266 -30.13 5.45 -31.62
CA MET A 266 -31.41 6.13 -31.39
C MET A 266 -32.37 6.10 -32.59
N ASN A 267 -31.86 5.96 -33.82
CA ASN A 267 -32.68 5.95 -35.04
C ASN A 267 -32.68 4.61 -35.79
N LYS A 268 -32.33 3.51 -35.10
CA LYS A 268 -32.18 2.17 -35.69
C LYS A 268 -33.42 1.68 -36.44
N GLU A 269 -34.61 2.14 -36.04
CA GLU A 269 -35.90 1.79 -36.68
C GLU A 269 -36.28 2.70 -37.85
N LYS A 270 -35.68 3.89 -37.97
CA LYS A 270 -36.04 4.91 -38.99
C LYS A 270 -34.98 5.09 -40.09
N LEU A 271 -33.84 4.43 -39.97
CA LEU A 271 -32.78 4.50 -40.97
C LEU A 271 -33.07 3.55 -42.15
N PRO A 272 -32.84 3.98 -43.41
CA PRO A 272 -32.97 3.13 -44.58
C PRO A 272 -31.97 1.97 -44.52
N ASP A 273 -32.34 0.80 -45.04
CA ASP A 273 -31.55 -0.44 -44.90
C ASP A 273 -30.11 -0.31 -45.44
N ALA A 274 -29.87 0.58 -46.41
CA ALA A 274 -28.54 0.89 -46.94
C ALA A 274 -27.56 1.51 -45.92
N VAL A 275 -28.04 2.10 -44.83
CA VAL A 275 -27.20 2.69 -43.77
C VAL A 275 -27.04 1.74 -42.58
N LYS A 276 -27.92 0.73 -42.46
CA LYS A 276 -27.82 -0.31 -41.43
C LYS A 276 -26.61 -1.23 -41.65
N ASP A 277 -26.19 -1.39 -42.91
CA ASP A 277 -25.05 -2.22 -43.32
C ASP A 277 -23.78 -1.42 -43.63
N ALA A 278 -23.79 -0.10 -43.45
CA ALA A 278 -22.60 0.72 -43.61
C ALA A 278 -21.61 0.40 -42.48
N LYS A 279 -20.70 -0.55 -42.73
CA LYS A 279 -19.54 -0.80 -41.88
C LYS A 279 -18.76 0.50 -41.76
N GLY A 280 -18.73 1.08 -40.55
CA GLY A 280 -17.85 2.20 -40.25
C GLY A 280 -16.42 1.85 -40.68
N ILE A 281 -15.70 2.86 -41.18
CA ILE A 281 -14.30 2.73 -41.63
C ILE A 281 -13.52 1.94 -40.56
N GLU A 282 -13.01 0.76 -40.93
CA GLU A 282 -12.29 -0.11 -39.99
C GLU A 282 -11.04 0.63 -39.49
N LYS A 283 -11.02 0.96 -38.19
CA LYS A 283 -9.94 1.70 -37.48
C LYS A 283 -8.54 1.12 -37.74
N SER A 284 -8.45 -0.18 -38.06
CA SER A 284 -7.20 -0.90 -38.36
C SER A 284 -6.56 -0.56 -39.71
N SER A 285 -7.28 0.12 -40.61
CA SER A 285 -6.81 0.41 -41.97
C SER A 285 -6.10 1.77 -42.13
N MET A 286 -6.06 2.61 -41.09
CA MET A 286 -5.38 3.90 -41.17
C MET A 286 -3.86 3.75 -40.96
N PRO A 287 -3.04 4.31 -41.85
CA PRO A 287 -1.58 4.25 -41.71
C PRO A 287 -1.14 4.95 -40.42
N LEU A 288 -0.17 4.34 -39.72
CA LEU A 288 0.42 4.84 -38.46
C LEU A 288 -0.50 4.83 -37.23
N GLY A 289 -1.70 4.22 -37.30
CA GLY A 289 -2.61 4.17 -36.15
C GLY A 289 -3.21 5.52 -35.74
N ILE A 290 -3.04 6.54 -36.56
CA ILE A 290 -3.68 7.86 -36.44
C ILE A 290 -5.19 7.65 -36.64
N GLY A 291 -6.02 8.05 -35.68
CA GLY A 291 -7.46 7.78 -35.66
C GLY A 291 -7.88 6.56 -34.83
N SER A 292 -6.94 5.77 -34.28
CA SER A 292 -7.26 4.68 -33.36
C SER A 292 -7.44 5.13 -31.91
N GLY A 293 -6.98 6.35 -31.58
CA GLY A 293 -6.89 6.84 -30.20
C GLY A 293 -5.79 6.16 -29.37
N ALA A 294 -5.00 5.22 -29.93
CA ALA A 294 -4.02 4.47 -29.15
C ALA A 294 -2.80 5.33 -28.75
N ILE A 295 -2.24 6.10 -29.68
CA ILE A 295 -1.05 6.94 -29.43
C ILE A 295 -1.43 8.13 -28.55
N THR A 296 -2.49 8.86 -28.90
CA THR A 296 -2.99 9.98 -28.10
C THR A 296 -3.52 9.52 -26.74
N GLY A 297 -4.21 8.38 -26.69
CA GLY A 297 -4.64 7.74 -25.45
C GLY A 297 -3.46 7.41 -24.54
N ASN A 298 -2.39 6.83 -25.06
CA ASN A 298 -1.19 6.53 -24.26
C ASN A 298 -0.51 7.80 -23.73
N VAL A 299 -0.43 8.87 -24.53
CA VAL A 299 0.13 10.16 -24.10
C VAL A 299 -0.73 10.79 -23.01
N VAL A 300 -2.06 10.86 -23.20
CA VAL A 300 -2.97 11.42 -22.19
C VAL A 300 -2.93 10.61 -20.91
N ARG A 301 -3.01 9.28 -20.99
CA ARG A 301 -2.86 8.38 -19.84
C ARG A 301 -1.52 8.56 -19.13
N GLY A 302 -0.43 8.69 -19.89
CA GLY A 302 0.90 8.93 -19.34
C GLY A 302 1.02 10.29 -18.64
N LEU A 303 0.42 11.34 -19.20
CA LEU A 303 0.34 12.66 -18.57
C LEU A 303 -0.51 12.63 -17.30
N THR A 304 -1.68 11.96 -17.34
CA THR A 304 -2.52 11.77 -16.15
C THR A 304 -1.74 11.04 -15.07
N ARG A 305 -0.99 9.99 -15.38
CA ARG A 305 -0.12 9.33 -14.38
C ARG A 305 0.99 10.21 -13.83
N LEU A 306 1.55 11.09 -14.67
CA LEU A 306 2.65 11.96 -14.26
C LEU A 306 2.19 13.12 -13.36
N TRP A 307 0.95 13.60 -13.53
CA TRP A 307 0.47 14.82 -12.88
C TRP A 307 -0.72 14.62 -11.94
N SER A 308 -1.50 13.56 -12.12
CA SER A 308 -2.62 13.24 -11.25
C SER A 308 -2.12 12.49 -10.02
N VAL A 309 -1.90 13.23 -8.94
CA VAL A 309 -1.89 12.63 -7.60
C VAL A 309 -3.34 12.58 -7.16
N ASP A 310 -3.93 11.39 -7.22
CA ASP A 310 -5.29 11.14 -6.78
C ASP A 310 -5.23 10.44 -5.42
N THR A 311 -5.23 11.25 -4.36
CA THR A 311 -5.11 10.77 -2.98
C THR A 311 -6.27 9.85 -2.60
N GLU A 312 -7.48 10.13 -3.09
CA GLU A 312 -8.66 9.29 -2.82
C GLU A 312 -8.44 7.88 -3.36
N ARG A 313 -7.93 7.81 -4.58
CA ARG A 313 -7.63 6.56 -5.26
C ARG A 313 -6.46 5.79 -4.66
N GLU A 314 -5.45 6.50 -4.13
CA GLU A 314 -4.39 5.88 -3.33
C GLU A 314 -4.95 5.28 -2.05
N CYS A 315 -5.78 6.00 -1.30
CA CYS A 315 -6.43 5.50 -0.10
C CYS A 315 -7.36 4.30 -0.38
N GLN A 316 -8.06 4.27 -1.53
CA GLN A 316 -8.84 3.12 -1.99
C GLN A 316 -7.97 1.87 -2.17
N CYS A 317 -6.80 2.03 -2.81
CA CYS A 317 -5.84 0.94 -3.00
C CYS A 317 -5.25 0.45 -1.67
N GLU A 318 -4.94 1.38 -0.76
CA GLU A 318 -4.42 1.08 0.57
C GLU A 318 -5.47 0.38 1.45
N ALA A 319 -6.73 0.83 1.42
CA ALA A 319 -7.83 0.17 2.11
C ALA A 319 -8.02 -1.28 1.63
N ALA A 320 -7.96 -1.52 0.32
CA ALA A 320 -8.05 -2.85 -0.26
C ALA A 320 -6.88 -3.75 0.17
N ALA A 321 -5.65 -3.21 0.15
CA ALA A 321 -4.46 -3.93 0.64
C ALA A 321 -4.57 -4.26 2.13
N PHE A 322 -4.96 -3.28 2.96
CA PHE A 322 -5.12 -3.43 4.40
C PHE A 322 -6.16 -4.51 4.71
N TYR A 323 -7.35 -4.39 4.10
CA TYR A 323 -8.45 -5.34 4.28
C TYR A 323 -8.02 -6.76 3.89
N ALA A 324 -7.39 -6.93 2.72
CA ALA A 324 -6.92 -8.23 2.26
C ALA A 324 -5.87 -8.81 3.22
N ALA A 325 -4.84 -8.06 3.60
CA ALA A 325 -3.82 -8.55 4.52
C ALA A 325 -4.40 -8.92 5.88
N TYR A 326 -5.23 -8.05 6.48
CA TYR A 326 -5.80 -8.28 7.81
C TYR A 326 -6.75 -9.49 7.82
N SER A 327 -7.67 -9.59 6.86
CA SER A 327 -8.62 -10.70 6.76
C SER A 327 -7.96 -12.04 6.43
N LEU A 328 -6.85 -12.03 5.67
CA LEU A 328 -6.03 -13.20 5.36
C LEU A 328 -5.04 -13.54 6.49
N GLY A 329 -4.96 -12.72 7.54
CA GLY A 329 -4.07 -12.92 8.67
C GLY A 329 -2.59 -12.79 8.30
N LEU A 330 -2.27 -11.86 7.40
CA LEU A 330 -0.92 -11.47 7.04
C LEU A 330 -0.45 -10.32 7.95
N PRO A 331 0.82 -10.33 8.39
CA PRO A 331 1.33 -9.31 9.31
C PRO A 331 1.75 -7.99 8.65
N CYS A 332 1.50 -7.81 7.35
CA CYS A 332 2.04 -6.71 6.53
C CYS A 332 0.99 -5.67 6.09
N PHE A 333 -0.15 -5.57 6.78
CA PHE A 333 -1.27 -4.71 6.39
C PHE A 333 -1.00 -3.19 6.50
N GLY A 334 0.12 -2.78 7.11
CA GLY A 334 0.48 -1.36 7.24
C GLY A 334 1.29 -0.78 6.07
N PHE A 335 1.58 -1.57 5.04
CA PHE A 335 2.43 -1.17 3.93
C PHE A 335 1.71 -1.26 2.59
N ARG A 336 2.09 -0.38 1.66
CA ARG A 336 1.72 -0.52 0.25
C ARG A 336 2.32 -1.82 -0.26
N ALA A 337 1.47 -2.70 -0.79
CA ALA A 337 1.88 -4.02 -1.22
C ALA A 337 3.02 -3.93 -2.26
N ASN A 338 4.18 -4.53 -1.94
CA ASN A 338 5.40 -4.45 -2.73
C ASN A 338 6.04 -5.84 -2.87
N ALA A 339 6.52 -6.16 -4.07
CA ALA A 339 7.16 -7.43 -4.39
C ALA A 339 8.37 -7.77 -3.52
N LEU A 340 9.21 -6.78 -3.24
CA LEU A 340 10.46 -6.95 -2.49
C LEU A 340 10.16 -7.24 -1.03
N GLU A 341 9.30 -6.43 -0.41
CA GLU A 341 8.88 -6.62 0.98
C GLU A 341 8.19 -7.98 1.14
N ALA A 342 7.25 -8.31 0.24
CA ALA A 342 6.60 -9.62 0.24
C ALA A 342 7.60 -10.79 0.20
N ALA A 343 8.63 -10.71 -0.66
CA ALA A 343 9.65 -11.75 -0.74
C ALA A 343 10.50 -11.84 0.53
N ILE A 344 10.91 -10.70 1.10
CA ILE A 344 11.66 -10.65 2.36
C ILE A 344 10.85 -11.30 3.49
N LEU A 345 9.57 -10.95 3.61
CA LEU A 345 8.66 -11.50 4.62
C LEU A 345 8.55 -13.02 4.54
N VAL A 346 8.38 -13.55 3.34
CA VAL A 346 8.29 -15.00 3.09
C VAL A 346 9.58 -15.72 3.48
N PHE A 347 10.75 -15.16 3.14
CA PHE A 347 12.02 -15.77 3.51
C PHE A 347 12.33 -15.64 5.00
N GLU A 348 11.98 -14.53 5.63
CA GLU A 348 12.17 -14.30 7.05
C GLU A 348 11.26 -15.17 7.92
N SER A 349 10.02 -15.43 7.48
CA SER A 349 9.13 -16.36 8.18
C SER A 349 9.75 -17.77 8.22
N ASN A 350 10.31 -18.23 7.09
CA ASN A 350 10.92 -19.57 6.99
C ASN A 350 12.16 -19.74 7.89
N LYS A 351 12.99 -18.70 8.00
CA LYS A 351 14.22 -18.74 8.81
C LYS A 351 13.95 -18.91 10.31
N ASN A 352 12.80 -18.47 10.78
CA ASN A 352 12.47 -18.42 12.21
C ASN A 352 11.75 -19.68 12.72
N GLU A 353 11.12 -20.48 11.86
CA GLU A 353 10.48 -21.75 12.27
C GLU A 353 11.47 -22.72 12.95
N GLN A 354 12.75 -22.64 12.60
CA GLN A 354 13.79 -23.45 13.24
C GLN A 354 14.06 -23.08 14.71
N LYS A 355 13.48 -21.99 15.24
CA LYS A 355 13.86 -21.41 16.55
C LYS A 355 12.73 -20.98 17.48
N SER A 356 11.45 -20.94 17.08
CA SER A 356 10.40 -20.35 17.93
C SER A 356 9.11 -21.16 18.07
N ASP A 357 8.59 -21.26 19.30
CA ASP A 357 7.26 -21.77 19.69
C ASP A 357 6.06 -20.92 19.17
N VAL A 358 6.30 -19.97 18.27
CA VAL A 358 5.25 -19.09 17.74
C VAL A 358 4.69 -19.73 16.47
N VAL A 359 3.51 -20.32 16.61
CA VAL A 359 2.69 -20.95 15.56
C VAL A 359 2.14 -19.89 14.60
N LEU A 360 2.98 -19.39 13.70
CA LEU A 360 2.52 -18.69 12.51
C LEU A 360 2.72 -19.64 11.33
N ASP A 361 1.72 -19.76 10.46
CA ASP A 361 1.85 -20.55 9.23
C ASP A 361 3.05 -20.03 8.42
N SER A 362 3.89 -20.96 7.93
CA SER A 362 4.96 -20.60 7.02
C SER A 362 4.39 -19.86 5.80
N LEU A 363 4.79 -18.61 5.60
CA LEU A 363 4.41 -17.86 4.40
C LEU A 363 5.02 -18.45 3.12
N LEU A 364 6.02 -19.32 3.27
CA LEU A 364 6.64 -20.07 2.16
C LEU A 364 5.84 -21.33 1.77
N SER A 365 4.79 -21.67 2.51
CA SER A 365 3.84 -22.71 2.08
C SER A 365 3.05 -22.27 0.84
N GLU A 366 2.48 -23.22 0.11
CA GLU A 366 1.59 -22.93 -1.02
C GLU A 366 0.46 -21.97 -0.60
N SER A 367 -0.21 -22.24 0.53
CA SER A 367 -1.24 -21.35 1.10
C SER A 367 -0.70 -19.96 1.41
N GLY A 368 0.49 -19.87 2.01
CA GLY A 368 1.16 -18.60 2.32
C GLY A 368 1.44 -17.77 1.07
N VAL A 369 2.00 -18.38 0.03
CA VAL A 369 2.27 -17.71 -1.25
C VAL A 369 0.99 -17.24 -1.92
N LEU A 370 -0.08 -18.05 -1.89
CA LEU A 370 -1.39 -17.64 -2.42
C LEU A 370 -1.97 -16.44 -1.65
N LYS A 371 -1.88 -16.42 -0.31
CA LYS A 371 -2.29 -15.28 0.52
C LYS A 371 -1.51 -14.01 0.13
N MET A 372 -0.19 -14.12 -0.04
CA MET A 372 0.66 -12.99 -0.46
C MET A 372 0.30 -12.48 -1.85
N LEU A 373 -0.01 -13.37 -2.79
CA LEU A 373 -0.46 -12.99 -4.13
C LEU A 373 -1.81 -12.29 -4.11
N ILE A 374 -2.78 -12.78 -3.33
CA ILE A 374 -4.09 -12.12 -3.17
C ILE A 374 -3.89 -10.71 -2.59
N TRP A 375 -3.03 -10.56 -1.58
CA TRP A 375 -2.71 -9.25 -1.02
C TRP A 375 -2.07 -8.29 -2.04
N LEU A 376 -1.10 -8.77 -2.83
CA LEU A 376 -0.45 -7.96 -3.88
C LEU A 376 -1.42 -7.59 -5.01
N MET A 377 -2.43 -8.43 -5.30
CA MET A 377 -3.44 -8.17 -6.32
C MET A 377 -4.66 -7.39 -5.81
N ALA A 378 -4.88 -7.29 -4.50
CA ALA A 378 -6.04 -6.61 -3.93
C ALA A 378 -6.18 -5.14 -4.38
N PRO A 379 -5.11 -4.31 -4.36
CA PRO A 379 -5.18 -2.95 -4.90
C PRO A 379 -5.59 -2.92 -6.37
N VAL A 380 -5.09 -3.86 -7.17
CA VAL A 380 -5.35 -3.95 -8.62
C VAL A 380 -6.80 -4.30 -8.88
N ALA A 381 -7.31 -5.34 -8.22
CA ALA A 381 -8.70 -5.78 -8.33
C ALA A 381 -9.67 -4.68 -7.90
N TYR A 382 -9.38 -3.99 -6.79
CA TYR A 382 -10.23 -2.91 -6.32
C TYR A 382 -10.23 -1.72 -7.28
N GLU A 383 -9.06 -1.28 -7.72
CA GLU A 383 -8.91 -0.14 -8.63
C GLU A 383 -9.54 -0.41 -10.00
N ASP A 384 -9.35 -1.60 -10.59
CA ASP A 384 -9.96 -1.99 -11.87
C ASP A 384 -11.50 -2.01 -11.78
N SER A 385 -12.04 -2.36 -10.61
CA SER A 385 -13.50 -2.40 -10.40
C SER A 385 -14.16 -1.02 -10.34
N LEU A 386 -13.39 0.02 -10.03
CA LEU A 386 -13.86 1.40 -9.83
C LEU A 386 -13.45 2.33 -10.96
N HIS A 387 -12.28 2.10 -11.55
CA HIS A 387 -11.63 3.01 -12.50
C HIS A 387 -11.32 2.31 -13.82
N PRO A 388 -11.51 2.98 -14.97
CA PRO A 388 -11.27 2.37 -16.29
C PRO A 388 -9.79 2.18 -16.66
N GLN A 389 -8.89 2.73 -15.85
CA GLN A 389 -7.44 2.62 -16.01
C GLN A 389 -6.88 2.27 -14.64
N LEU A 390 -5.71 1.64 -14.54
CA LEU A 390 -4.95 1.52 -13.29
C LEU A 390 -3.95 2.67 -13.20
N ILE A 391 -3.89 3.43 -12.10
CA ILE A 391 -2.96 4.56 -11.92
C ILE A 391 -2.11 4.33 -10.68
N SER A 392 -2.75 3.97 -9.57
CA SER A 392 -2.12 3.78 -8.27
C SER A 392 -1.58 2.36 -8.08
N SER A 393 -2.37 1.33 -8.38
CA SER A 393 -1.93 -0.06 -8.21
C SER A 393 -0.97 -0.50 -9.33
N ASP A 394 -0.16 -1.55 -9.10
CA ASP A 394 0.73 -2.14 -10.10
C ASP A 394 0.64 -3.68 -10.11
N PRO A 395 0.04 -4.29 -11.16
CA PRO A 395 -0.09 -5.75 -11.24
C PRO A 395 1.25 -6.47 -11.40
N ARG A 396 2.33 -5.75 -11.75
CA ARG A 396 3.67 -6.33 -11.92
C ARG A 396 4.34 -6.65 -10.58
N GLU A 397 3.87 -6.08 -9.47
CA GLU A 397 4.39 -6.38 -8.14
C GLU A 397 4.18 -7.86 -7.78
N ALA A 398 2.99 -8.41 -8.06
CA ALA A 398 2.71 -9.83 -7.83
C ALA A 398 3.64 -10.75 -8.66
N LYS A 399 3.87 -10.42 -9.94
CA LYS A 399 4.84 -11.14 -10.79
C LYS A 399 6.28 -10.98 -10.27
N GLY A 400 6.65 -9.76 -9.90
CA GLY A 400 7.96 -9.43 -9.36
C GLY A 400 8.26 -10.14 -8.05
N PHE A 401 7.24 -10.44 -7.25
CA PHE A 401 7.35 -11.26 -6.04
C PHE A 401 7.74 -12.70 -6.38
N LEU A 402 7.00 -13.36 -7.28
CA LEU A 402 7.30 -14.73 -7.70
C LEU A 402 8.68 -14.86 -8.35
N MET A 403 9.08 -13.88 -9.17
CA MET A 403 10.42 -13.86 -9.77
C MET A 403 11.51 -13.73 -8.70
N ARG A 404 11.31 -12.89 -7.68
CA ARG A 404 12.25 -12.78 -6.55
C ARG A 404 12.30 -14.06 -5.73
N LEU A 405 11.18 -14.76 -5.54
CA LEU A 405 11.18 -16.08 -4.91
C LEU A 405 12.04 -17.05 -5.71
N LYS A 406 11.82 -17.16 -7.04
CA LYS A 406 12.62 -17.98 -7.96
C LYS A 406 14.12 -17.66 -7.86
N GLU A 407 14.49 -16.38 -7.93
CA GLU A 407 15.89 -15.93 -7.93
C GLU A 407 16.61 -16.14 -6.60
N LYS A 408 15.90 -15.99 -5.48
CA LYS A 408 16.50 -15.98 -4.14
C LYS A 408 16.32 -17.29 -3.38
N ALA A 409 15.54 -18.24 -3.87
CA ALA A 409 15.27 -19.51 -3.20
C ALA A 409 16.55 -20.23 -2.72
N GLY A 410 17.59 -20.29 -3.57
CA GLY A 410 18.86 -20.92 -3.24
C GLY A 410 19.66 -20.21 -2.14
N VAL A 411 19.50 -18.89 -1.98
CA VAL A 411 20.18 -18.11 -0.93
C VAL A 411 19.57 -18.41 0.44
N PHE A 412 18.28 -18.67 0.48
CA PHE A 412 17.52 -18.90 1.72
C PHE A 412 17.28 -20.38 2.02
N GLY A 413 17.80 -21.30 1.20
CA GLY A 413 17.62 -22.74 1.39
C GLY A 413 16.18 -23.22 1.16
N ALA A 414 15.42 -22.48 0.36
CA ALA A 414 13.99 -22.67 0.07
C ALA A 414 13.74 -23.20 -1.36
N THR A 415 14.78 -23.79 -1.99
CA THR A 415 14.74 -24.17 -3.40
C THR A 415 13.66 -25.20 -3.69
N GLN A 416 13.46 -26.17 -2.81
CA GLN A 416 12.51 -27.26 -3.07
C GLN A 416 11.07 -26.74 -3.03
N GLU A 417 10.73 -25.97 -1.99
CA GLU A 417 9.40 -25.40 -1.78
C GLU A 417 9.03 -24.46 -2.93
N VAL A 418 9.95 -23.58 -3.33
CA VAL A 418 9.73 -22.66 -4.46
C VAL A 418 9.63 -23.42 -5.78
N ASN A 419 10.45 -24.46 -5.99
CA ASN A 419 10.38 -25.29 -7.19
C ASN A 419 9.05 -26.03 -7.32
N ASP A 420 8.51 -26.51 -6.19
CA ASP A 420 7.24 -27.24 -6.16
C ASP A 420 6.06 -26.29 -6.42
N ILE A 421 6.07 -25.09 -5.82
CA ILE A 421 5.02 -24.07 -6.04
C ILE A 421 5.04 -23.52 -7.47
N LEU A 422 6.24 -23.23 -8.02
CA LEU A 422 6.39 -22.63 -9.35
C LEU A 422 6.63 -23.65 -10.47
N ARG A 423 6.58 -24.95 -10.16
CA ARG A 423 6.82 -26.06 -11.09
C ARG A 423 8.10 -25.92 -11.92
N LEU A 424 9.16 -25.38 -11.31
CA LEU A 424 10.43 -25.07 -11.99
C LEU A 424 11.13 -26.33 -12.55
N ASN A 425 10.84 -27.50 -11.98
CA ASN A 425 11.37 -28.78 -12.42
C ASN A 425 10.81 -29.25 -13.78
N GLU A 426 9.71 -28.66 -14.25
CA GLU A 426 9.02 -29.03 -15.49
C GLU A 426 9.49 -28.20 -16.71
N GLY A 427 10.39 -27.25 -16.50
CA GLY A 427 10.98 -26.39 -17.53
C GLY A 427 10.47 -24.95 -17.52
N ASP A 428 11.25 -24.02 -18.09
CA ASP A 428 10.98 -22.58 -17.99
C ASP A 428 9.63 -22.17 -18.61
N ALA A 429 9.22 -22.77 -19.73
CA ALA A 429 7.94 -22.46 -20.36
C ALA A 429 6.73 -22.87 -19.50
N VAL A 430 6.84 -23.97 -18.75
CA VAL A 430 5.79 -24.41 -17.82
C VAL A 430 5.74 -23.49 -16.61
N ALA A 431 6.90 -23.10 -16.09
CA ALA A 431 7.01 -22.16 -14.98
C ALA A 431 6.45 -20.77 -15.31
N GLU A 432 6.71 -20.25 -16.51
CA GLU A 432 6.15 -18.97 -16.94
C GLU A 432 4.62 -19.02 -17.02
N LYS A 433 4.08 -20.11 -17.58
CA LYS A 433 2.63 -20.34 -17.61
C LYS A 433 2.06 -20.48 -16.19
N GLU A 434 2.74 -21.20 -15.30
CA GLU A 434 2.32 -21.35 -13.90
C GLU A 434 2.22 -19.99 -13.20
N ILE A 435 3.21 -19.11 -13.42
CA ILE A 435 3.19 -17.75 -12.91
C ILE A 435 1.96 -16.99 -13.44
N GLU A 436 1.67 -17.05 -14.73
CA GLU A 436 0.49 -16.39 -15.31
C GLU A 436 -0.83 -16.93 -14.73
N ASP A 437 -0.95 -18.26 -14.63
CA ASP A 437 -2.09 -18.96 -14.07
C ASP A 437 -2.33 -18.56 -12.59
N LEU A 438 -1.27 -18.50 -11.78
CA LEU A 438 -1.32 -18.07 -10.37
C LEU A 438 -1.73 -16.60 -10.23
N LEU A 439 -1.20 -15.71 -11.10
CA LEU A 439 -1.54 -14.28 -11.07
C LEU A 439 -3.01 -14.06 -11.45
N GLN A 440 -3.50 -14.75 -12.48
CA GLN A 440 -4.91 -14.66 -12.89
C GLN A 440 -5.85 -15.18 -11.79
N TRP A 441 -5.49 -16.30 -11.16
CA TRP A 441 -6.25 -16.83 -10.03
C TRP A 441 -6.26 -15.85 -8.85
N ALA A 442 -5.09 -15.33 -8.45
CA ALA A 442 -4.98 -14.42 -7.31
C ALA A 442 -5.75 -13.11 -7.52
N TYR A 443 -5.75 -12.60 -8.75
CA TYR A 443 -6.56 -11.46 -9.15
C TYR A 443 -8.05 -11.72 -8.95
N ALA A 444 -8.55 -12.86 -9.43
CA ALA A 444 -9.96 -13.21 -9.31
C ALA A 444 -10.40 -13.44 -7.85
N GLU A 445 -9.56 -14.09 -7.04
CA GLU A 445 -9.86 -14.28 -5.62
C GLU A 445 -9.82 -12.96 -4.84
N ALA A 446 -8.87 -12.07 -5.14
CA ALA A 446 -8.84 -10.73 -4.57
C ALA A 446 -10.11 -9.94 -4.93
N ASP A 447 -10.53 -10.00 -6.19
CA ASP A 447 -11.75 -9.34 -6.68
C ASP A 447 -13.02 -9.90 -5.99
N ILE A 448 -13.12 -11.22 -5.80
CA ILE A 448 -14.23 -11.84 -5.05
C ILE A 448 -14.20 -11.41 -3.57
N LEU A 449 -13.02 -11.45 -2.93
CA LEU A 449 -12.83 -11.08 -1.53
C LEU A 449 -13.28 -9.63 -1.29
N LEU A 450 -12.89 -8.70 -2.17
CA LEU A 450 -13.20 -7.29 -2.04
C LEU A 450 -14.66 -6.98 -2.41
N ARG A 451 -15.20 -7.59 -3.47
CA ARG A 451 -16.61 -7.39 -3.85
C ARG A 451 -17.58 -7.87 -2.78
N ASN A 452 -17.28 -9.00 -2.13
CA ASN A 452 -18.10 -9.52 -1.05
C ASN A 452 -18.10 -8.65 0.21
N ASN A 453 -17.10 -7.78 0.37
CA ASN A 453 -16.92 -6.94 1.57
C ASN A 453 -16.80 -5.45 1.19
N LYS A 454 -17.45 -5.06 0.08
CA LYS A 454 -17.30 -3.73 -0.51
C LYS A 454 -17.65 -2.59 0.46
N SER A 455 -18.69 -2.76 1.28
CA SER A 455 -19.08 -1.74 2.26
C SER A 455 -17.94 -1.43 3.24
N THR A 456 -17.36 -2.46 3.84
CA THR A 456 -16.28 -2.33 4.82
C THR A 456 -15.02 -1.74 4.17
N VAL A 457 -14.67 -2.15 2.95
CA VAL A 457 -13.51 -1.58 2.22
C VAL A 457 -13.75 -0.11 1.88
N ASN A 458 -14.98 0.27 1.50
CA ASN A 458 -15.33 1.66 1.26
C ASN A 458 -15.21 2.50 2.54
N GLU A 459 -15.70 2.00 3.69
CA GLU A 459 -15.59 2.68 4.98
C GLU A 459 -14.12 2.86 5.41
N LEU A 460 -13.29 1.83 5.22
CA LEU A 460 -11.83 1.94 5.39
C LEU A 460 -11.23 3.02 4.49
N SER A 461 -11.64 3.06 3.23
CA SER A 461 -11.16 4.06 2.28
C SER A 461 -11.55 5.47 2.71
N GLU A 462 -12.80 5.71 3.10
CA GLU A 462 -13.27 7.01 3.59
C GLU A 462 -12.51 7.44 4.85
N SER A 463 -12.26 6.48 5.75
CA SER A 463 -11.45 6.68 6.96
C SER A 463 -10.03 7.13 6.59
N LEU A 464 -9.34 6.40 5.69
CA LEU A 464 -7.99 6.77 5.24
C LEU A 464 -7.95 8.12 4.52
N VAL A 465 -8.93 8.44 3.69
CA VAL A 465 -9.04 9.73 2.97
C VAL A 465 -9.15 10.91 3.94
N SER A 466 -9.72 10.71 5.13
CA SER A 466 -9.77 11.75 6.16
C SER A 466 -8.37 12.19 6.63
N GLY A 467 -7.35 11.35 6.44
CA GLY A 467 -5.96 11.59 6.83
C GLY A 467 -5.71 11.53 8.35
N ALA A 468 -6.73 11.27 9.17
CA ALA A 468 -6.62 11.16 10.62
C ALA A 468 -6.42 9.72 11.10
N SER A 469 -6.70 8.74 10.25
CA SER A 469 -6.80 7.33 10.64
C SER A 469 -5.44 6.65 10.72
N THR A 470 -5.18 6.00 11.84
CA THR A 470 -4.02 5.14 12.07
C THR A 470 -4.30 3.69 11.68
N LEU A 471 -3.29 2.81 11.79
CA LEU A 471 -3.47 1.38 11.56
C LEU A 471 -4.39 0.76 12.61
N GLY A 472 -4.31 1.26 13.84
CA GLY A 472 -5.18 0.94 14.95
C GLY A 472 -6.64 1.32 14.64
N ASP A 473 -6.89 2.51 14.09
CA ASP A 473 -8.24 2.93 13.67
C ASP A 473 -8.82 2.03 12.57
N CYS A 474 -8.01 1.67 11.57
CA CYS A 474 -8.44 0.75 10.52
C CYS A 474 -8.73 -0.66 11.06
N ALA A 475 -7.92 -1.17 12.00
CA ALA A 475 -8.17 -2.45 12.65
C ALA A 475 -9.42 -2.40 13.54
N ALA A 476 -9.64 -1.30 14.27
CA ALA A 476 -10.83 -1.08 15.09
C ALA A 476 -12.11 -1.09 14.25
N LEU A 477 -12.08 -0.50 13.06
CA LEU A 477 -13.20 -0.53 12.12
C LEU A 477 -13.54 -1.96 11.68
N LEU A 478 -12.52 -2.78 11.38
CA LEU A 478 -12.73 -4.19 10.99
C LEU A 478 -13.21 -5.09 12.13
N GLU A 479 -12.83 -4.77 13.36
CA GLU A 479 -13.21 -5.52 14.56
C GLU A 479 -14.50 -4.97 15.23
N GLU A 480 -15.12 -3.94 14.65
CA GLU A 480 -16.37 -3.31 15.11
C GLU A 480 -16.30 -2.77 16.56
N TRP A 481 -15.22 -2.08 16.90
CA TRP A 481 -14.97 -1.53 18.25
C TRP A 481 -15.68 -0.20 18.58
#